data_AF-A0A6H0KMW8-F1
#
_entry.id   AF-A0A6H0KMW8-F1
#
_cell.length_a   1.000
_cell.length_b   1.000
_cell.length_c   1.000
_cell.angle_alpha   90.00
_cell.angle_beta   90.00
_cell.angle_gamma   90.00
#
_symmetry.space_group_name_H-M   'P 1'
#
loop_
_entity.id
_entity.type
_entity.pdbx_description
1 polymer ?
#
loop_
_entity_poly.entity_id
_entity_poly.type
_entity_poly.pdbx_seq_one_letter_code
_entity_poly.pdbx_strand_id
1 'polypeptide(L)'
;MKINKLFIAILFSVVGLFSLTSLQAQEAKTLFVNMPDSLSPLLTKVNRADCVDFLESKMKAQVENRFGKKSEMTELGKDYIRMQMSPQTTWQMKVLALNDTTNVICTVSTACAPACDSSIRFYTTDWKPLTESQFITLPAMGDFLNTPDSTGIYAFDEARRSADMLLMKADFNKKNTELTVTLTTPDYMSKETAEKLKPFLRRPIVYRWENGAFTR
;
A
#
# COMPACT_ATOMS: atom_id res chain seq x y z
N MET A 1 -52.15 39.79 21.06
CA MET A 1 -50.78 39.94 20.52
C MET A 1 -50.66 39.00 19.32
N LYS A 2 -50.75 39.52 18.09
CA LYS A 2 -50.71 38.71 16.85
C LYS A 2 -49.24 38.39 16.54
N ILE A 3 -48.83 37.15 16.75
CA ILE A 3 -47.51 36.67 16.34
C ILE A 3 -47.48 36.64 14.82
N ASN A 4 -46.58 37.43 14.24
CA ASN A 4 -46.49 37.64 12.81
C ASN A 4 -45.92 36.37 12.16
N LYS A 5 -46.71 35.68 11.33
CA LYS A 5 -46.30 34.40 10.69
C LYS A 5 -45.00 34.51 9.86
N LEU A 6 -44.63 35.73 9.48
CA LEU A 6 -43.38 36.04 8.78
C LEU A 6 -42.12 35.84 9.65
N PHE A 7 -42.20 36.04 10.97
CA PHE A 7 -41.07 35.82 11.89
C PHE A 7 -40.74 34.34 12.06
N ILE A 8 -41.76 33.46 12.00
CA ILE A 8 -41.58 32.01 12.13
C ILE A 8 -40.95 31.42 10.86
N ALA A 9 -41.28 31.97 9.69
CA ALA A 9 -40.68 31.55 8.42
C ALA A 9 -39.19 31.91 8.32
N ILE A 10 -38.78 33.07 8.84
CA ILE A 10 -37.37 33.50 8.83
C ILE A 10 -36.55 32.66 9.82
N LEU A 11 -37.10 32.28 10.98
CA LEU A 11 -36.41 31.42 11.95
C LEU A 11 -36.19 30.00 11.43
N PHE A 12 -37.11 29.46 10.62
CA PHE A 12 -36.95 28.15 9.96
C PHE A 12 -35.99 28.16 8.76
N SER A 13 -35.68 29.34 8.22
CA SER A 13 -34.78 29.48 7.06
C SER A 13 -33.30 29.51 7.45
N VAL A 14 -32.98 29.78 8.72
CA VAL A 14 -31.59 29.92 9.21
C VAL A 14 -31.03 28.62 9.81
N VAL A 15 -31.88 27.62 10.07
CA VAL A 15 -31.45 26.31 10.61
C VAL A 15 -31.15 25.28 9.51
N GLY A 16 -31.51 25.57 8.25
CA GLY A 16 -31.40 24.63 7.13
C GLY A 16 -30.12 24.72 6.29
N LEU A 17 -29.10 25.48 6.70
CA LEU A 17 -27.94 25.79 5.83
C LEU A 17 -26.57 25.48 6.45
N PHE A 18 -26.45 24.35 7.17
CA PHE A 18 -25.16 23.81 7.60
C PHE A 18 -25.10 22.29 7.39
N SER A 19 -25.14 21.87 6.13
CA SER A 19 -24.70 20.53 5.72
C SER A 19 -23.92 20.61 4.41
N LEU A 20 -22.93 21.50 4.38
CA LEU A 20 -21.73 21.27 3.58
C LEU A 20 -20.78 20.49 4.48
N THR A 21 -20.97 19.18 4.53
CA THR A 21 -19.96 18.30 5.11
C THR A 21 -18.68 18.53 4.29
N SER A 22 -17.69 19.15 4.91
CA SER A 22 -16.31 19.02 4.48
C SER A 22 -16.07 17.53 4.21
N LEU A 23 -15.74 17.16 2.98
CA LEU A 23 -15.27 15.81 2.69
C LEU A 23 -14.14 15.53 3.68
N GLN A 24 -14.40 14.68 4.66
CA GLN A 24 -13.39 14.34 5.64
C GLN A 24 -12.25 13.67 4.87
N ALA A 25 -11.04 14.20 5.01
CA ALA A 25 -9.85 13.41 4.80
C ALA A 25 -9.97 12.18 5.72
N GLN A 26 -10.43 11.05 5.17
CA GLN A 26 -10.58 9.82 5.94
C GLN A 26 -9.19 9.34 6.32
N GLU A 27 -8.92 9.28 7.63
CA GLU A 27 -7.65 8.77 8.14
C GLU A 27 -7.52 7.30 7.77
N ALA A 28 -6.28 6.86 7.51
CA ALA A 28 -5.96 5.48 7.17
C ALA A 28 -6.57 4.50 8.19
N LYS A 29 -6.56 4.83 9.49
CA LYS A 29 -7.15 3.99 10.53
C LYS A 29 -8.64 3.72 10.32
N THR A 30 -9.42 4.74 9.94
CA THR A 30 -10.86 4.60 9.70
C THR A 30 -11.13 3.71 8.50
N LEU A 31 -10.35 3.87 7.43
CA LEU A 31 -10.45 3.03 6.23
C LEU A 31 -10.09 1.58 6.56
N PHE A 32 -9.00 1.37 7.30
CA PHE A 32 -8.52 0.05 7.70
C PHE A 32 -9.51 -0.70 8.59
N VAL A 33 -10.08 -0.05 9.62
CA VAL A 33 -11.08 -0.67 10.49
C VAL A 33 -12.35 -1.03 9.72
N ASN A 34 -12.72 -0.24 8.70
CA ASN A 34 -13.92 -0.48 7.91
C ASN A 34 -13.70 -1.33 6.65
N MET A 35 -12.48 -1.80 6.40
CA MET A 35 -12.20 -2.77 5.32
C MET A 35 -13.11 -4.00 5.45
N PRO A 36 -13.64 -4.57 4.36
CA PRO A 36 -14.37 -5.83 4.41
C PRO A 36 -13.47 -6.98 4.87
N ASP A 37 -13.99 -7.91 5.68
CA ASP A 37 -13.23 -9.09 6.14
C ASP A 37 -12.78 -9.99 4.97
N SER A 38 -13.45 -9.92 3.81
CA SER A 38 -13.03 -10.62 2.58
C SER A 38 -11.69 -10.15 2.03
N LEU A 39 -11.28 -8.90 2.30
CA LEU A 39 -9.99 -8.35 1.89
C LEU A 39 -8.89 -8.59 2.94
N SER A 40 -9.26 -9.01 4.15
CA SER A 40 -8.33 -9.39 5.21
C SER A 40 -8.78 -10.68 5.90
N PRO A 41 -8.54 -11.85 5.27
CA PRO A 41 -9.01 -13.14 5.79
C PRO A 41 -8.45 -13.50 7.17
N LEU A 42 -7.31 -12.90 7.56
CA LEU A 42 -6.67 -13.15 8.85
C LEU A 42 -7.26 -12.31 9.99
N LEU A 43 -7.67 -11.07 9.71
CA LEU A 43 -8.06 -10.11 10.74
C LEU A 43 -9.53 -9.76 10.63
N THR A 44 -10.26 -9.99 11.72
CA THR A 44 -11.63 -9.48 11.87
C THR A 44 -11.63 -7.96 12.00
N LYS A 45 -12.80 -7.32 11.85
CA LYS A 45 -12.98 -5.90 12.19
C LYS A 45 -12.53 -5.57 13.61
N VAL A 46 -12.82 -6.44 14.58
CA VAL A 46 -12.41 -6.25 15.99
C VAL A 46 -10.89 -6.27 16.11
N ASN A 47 -10.21 -7.25 15.51
CA ASN A 47 -8.75 -7.30 15.51
C ASN A 47 -8.12 -6.02 14.93
N ARG A 48 -8.71 -5.48 13.86
CA ARG A 48 -8.22 -4.26 13.21
C ARG A 48 -8.39 -3.03 14.09
N ALA A 49 -9.51 -2.92 14.80
CA ALA A 49 -9.73 -1.87 15.79
C ALA A 49 -8.74 -1.99 16.97
N ASP A 50 -8.61 -3.18 17.56
CA ASP A 50 -7.70 -3.43 18.69
C ASP A 50 -6.25 -3.05 18.35
N CYS A 51 -5.77 -3.40 17.14
CA CYS A 51 -4.44 -3.02 16.70
C CYS A 51 -4.23 -1.49 16.67
N VAL A 52 -5.23 -0.73 16.20
CA VAL A 52 -5.17 0.74 16.18
C VAL A 52 -5.11 1.27 17.61
N ASP A 53 -6.03 0.82 18.46
CA ASP A 53 -6.16 1.29 19.85
C ASP A 53 -4.89 0.99 20.67
N PHE A 54 -4.31 -0.21 20.48
CA PHE A 54 -3.07 -0.59 21.14
C PHE A 54 -1.89 0.28 20.71
N LEU A 55 -1.73 0.55 19.40
CA LEU A 55 -0.59 1.32 18.93
C LEU A 55 -0.71 2.81 19.30
N GLU A 56 -1.92 3.39 19.24
CA GLU A 56 -2.17 4.76 19.71
C GLU A 56 -1.92 4.89 21.23
N SER A 57 -2.20 3.83 21.99
CA SER A 57 -1.89 3.73 23.42
C SER A 57 -0.41 3.41 23.72
N LYS A 58 0.46 3.38 22.70
CA LYS A 58 1.90 3.02 22.79
C LYS A 58 2.14 1.62 23.36
N MET A 59 1.16 0.73 23.27
CA MET A 59 1.28 -0.69 23.60
C MET A 59 1.75 -1.48 22.38
N LYS A 60 2.20 -2.71 22.61
CA LYS A 60 2.49 -3.64 21.51
C LYS A 60 1.17 -4.03 20.83
N ALA A 61 0.98 -3.58 19.59
CA ALA A 61 -0.27 -3.73 18.85
C ALA A 61 -0.43 -5.12 18.20
N GLN A 62 -0.37 -6.15 19.03
CA GLN A 62 -0.45 -7.54 18.64
C GLN A 62 -1.82 -8.13 18.98
N VAL A 63 -2.40 -8.85 18.02
CA VAL A 63 -3.70 -9.53 18.14
C VAL A 63 -3.56 -11.00 17.74
N GLU A 64 -4.51 -11.80 18.21
CA GLU A 64 -4.69 -13.17 17.71
C GLU A 64 -5.60 -13.15 16.47
N ASN A 65 -5.08 -13.66 15.37
CA ASN A 65 -5.78 -13.73 14.09
C ASN A 65 -6.70 -14.96 14.02
N ARG A 66 -7.50 -15.06 12.95
CA ARG A 66 -8.48 -16.16 12.78
C ARG A 66 -7.89 -17.58 12.82
N PHE A 67 -6.57 -17.74 12.68
CA PHE A 67 -5.88 -19.03 12.79
C PHE A 67 -5.21 -19.25 14.16
N GLY A 68 -5.52 -18.42 15.16
CA GLY A 68 -4.91 -18.53 16.49
C GLY A 68 -3.43 -18.14 16.52
N LYS A 69 -2.94 -17.47 15.47
CA LYS A 69 -1.54 -16.98 15.39
C LYS A 69 -1.49 -15.48 15.63
N LYS A 70 -0.29 -14.95 15.90
CA LYS A 70 -0.11 -13.53 16.19
C LYS A 70 0.07 -12.74 14.90
N SER A 71 -0.62 -11.60 14.83
CA SER A 71 -0.43 -10.55 13.84
C SER A 71 -0.24 -9.22 14.57
N GLU A 72 0.55 -8.31 14.02
CA GLU A 72 0.98 -7.10 14.71
C GLU A 72 0.94 -5.87 13.81
N MET A 73 0.35 -4.78 14.29
CA MET A 73 0.50 -3.48 13.65
C MET A 73 1.82 -2.87 14.10
N THR A 74 2.74 -2.69 13.16
CA THR A 74 4.08 -2.16 13.45
C THR A 74 4.17 -0.67 13.23
N GLU A 75 3.36 -0.13 12.32
CA GLU A 75 3.32 1.30 12.05
C GLU A 75 1.90 1.80 11.75
N LEU A 76 1.59 2.97 12.30
CA LEU A 76 0.39 3.75 11.99
C LEU A 76 0.79 5.20 11.74
N GLY A 77 0.28 5.76 10.65
CA GLY A 77 0.38 7.16 10.28
C GLY A 77 -0.97 7.67 9.78
N LYS A 78 -1.05 8.97 9.46
CA LYS A 78 -2.29 9.60 9.00
C LYS A 78 -2.85 8.94 7.73
N ASP A 79 -1.97 8.62 6.80
CA ASP A 79 -2.24 8.09 5.46
C ASP A 79 -1.60 6.71 5.24
N TYR A 80 -1.02 6.09 6.27
CA TYR A 80 -0.21 4.88 6.11
C TYR A 80 -0.40 3.89 7.27
N ILE A 81 -0.40 2.60 6.95
CA ILE A 81 -0.44 1.49 7.90
C ILE A 81 0.55 0.40 7.47
N ARG A 82 1.21 -0.22 8.45
CA ARG A 82 2.00 -1.45 8.27
C ARG A 82 1.56 -2.53 9.27
N MET A 83 1.25 -3.70 8.73
CA MET A 83 0.93 -4.92 9.46
C MET A 83 1.98 -6.00 9.18
N GLN A 84 2.46 -6.64 10.24
CA GLN A 84 3.05 -7.98 10.18
C GLN A 84 1.92 -9.00 10.31
N MET A 85 1.56 -9.65 9.21
CA MET A 85 0.41 -10.56 9.16
C MET A 85 0.76 -11.96 9.70
N SER A 86 1.95 -12.44 9.37
CA SER A 86 2.56 -13.69 9.87
C SER A 86 4.08 -13.52 9.91
N PRO A 87 4.90 -14.48 10.38
CA PRO A 87 6.36 -14.36 10.30
C PRO A 87 6.91 -14.12 8.88
N GLN A 88 6.20 -14.55 7.84
CA GLN A 88 6.64 -14.48 6.44
C GLN A 88 5.84 -13.50 5.58
N THR A 89 4.79 -12.87 6.13
CA THR A 89 3.91 -11.99 5.34
C THR A 89 3.70 -10.64 5.99
N THR A 90 3.77 -9.59 5.18
CA THR A 90 3.49 -8.21 5.58
C THR A 90 2.41 -7.62 4.69
N TRP A 91 1.70 -6.64 5.23
CA TRP A 91 0.69 -5.89 4.50
C TRP A 91 0.85 -4.40 4.81
N GLN A 92 0.82 -3.58 3.78
CA GLN A 92 0.92 -2.13 3.88
C GLN A 92 -0.26 -1.49 3.17
N MET A 93 -0.68 -0.33 3.68
CA MET A 93 -1.71 0.50 3.05
C MET A 93 -1.27 1.94 3.03
N LYS A 94 -1.52 2.61 1.91
CA LYS A 94 -1.31 4.04 1.72
C LYS A 94 -2.60 4.66 1.18
N VAL A 95 -3.00 5.80 1.73
CA VAL A 95 -4.11 6.63 1.22
C VAL A 95 -3.51 7.73 0.35
N LEU A 96 -3.89 7.79 -0.92
CA LEU A 96 -3.29 8.66 -1.93
C LEU A 96 -4.35 9.59 -2.51
N ALA A 97 -4.04 10.88 -2.65
CA ALA A 97 -4.95 11.86 -3.22
C ALA A 97 -4.95 11.77 -4.76
N LEU A 98 -6.10 11.52 -5.38
CA LEU A 98 -6.28 11.66 -6.83
C LEU A 98 -6.44 13.12 -7.24
N ASN A 99 -7.13 13.89 -6.40
CA ASN A 99 -7.38 15.31 -6.53
C ASN A 99 -7.73 15.88 -5.14
N ASP A 100 -8.08 17.16 -5.07
CA ASP A 100 -8.36 17.87 -3.81
C ASP A 100 -9.48 17.25 -2.95
N THR A 101 -10.35 16.43 -3.55
CA THR A 101 -11.54 15.88 -2.89
C THR A 101 -11.58 14.36 -2.87
N THR A 102 -10.81 13.69 -3.73
CA THR A 102 -10.91 12.25 -3.93
C THR A 102 -9.61 11.56 -3.55
N ASN A 103 -9.72 10.52 -2.72
CA ASN A 103 -8.61 9.64 -2.36
C ASN A 103 -8.83 8.23 -2.92
N VAL A 104 -7.72 7.51 -3.10
CA VAL A 104 -7.69 6.06 -3.35
C VAL A 104 -6.86 5.38 -2.29
N ILE A 105 -7.16 4.10 -2.07
CA ILE A 105 -6.40 3.22 -1.21
C ILE A 105 -5.47 2.40 -2.11
N CYS A 106 -4.17 2.44 -1.84
CA CYS A 106 -3.20 1.52 -2.42
C CYS A 106 -2.71 0.57 -1.33
N THR A 107 -2.77 -0.73 -1.59
CA THR A 107 -2.27 -1.76 -0.68
C THR A 107 -1.11 -2.51 -1.30
N VAL A 108 -0.16 -2.92 -0.47
CA VAL A 108 0.93 -3.81 -0.85
C VAL A 108 0.89 -5.02 0.07
N SER A 109 0.72 -6.20 -0.49
CA SER A 109 0.80 -7.47 0.25
C SER A 109 2.07 -8.20 -0.17
N THR A 110 2.93 -8.54 0.79
CA THR A 110 4.23 -9.15 0.52
C THR A 110 4.34 -10.47 1.26
N ALA A 111 4.75 -11.52 0.55
CA ALA A 111 5.12 -12.82 1.12
C ALA A 111 6.59 -13.12 0.85
N CYS A 112 7.29 -13.74 1.79
CA CYS A 112 8.73 -14.04 1.69
C CYS A 112 9.04 -15.50 2.00
N ALA A 113 9.44 -16.28 0.99
CA ALA A 113 10.00 -17.63 1.13
C ALA A 113 10.53 -18.19 -0.22
N PRO A 114 11.85 -18.36 -0.44
CA PRO A 114 12.97 -17.67 0.22
C PRO A 114 13.13 -16.21 -0.23
N ALA A 115 12.69 -15.87 -1.44
CA ALA A 115 12.60 -14.51 -1.94
C ALA A 115 11.26 -13.87 -1.56
N CYS A 116 11.24 -12.54 -1.48
CA CYS A 116 9.99 -11.80 -1.28
C CYS A 116 9.33 -11.48 -2.61
N ASP A 117 8.00 -11.53 -2.65
CA ASP A 117 7.21 -11.03 -3.78
C ASP A 117 6.01 -10.24 -3.27
N SER A 118 5.70 -9.15 -3.97
CA SER A 118 4.68 -8.19 -3.59
C SER A 118 3.58 -8.08 -4.64
N SER A 119 2.34 -8.10 -4.18
CA SER A 119 1.17 -7.69 -4.98
C SER A 119 0.73 -6.29 -4.57
N ILE A 120 0.43 -5.47 -5.58
CA ILE A 120 -0.08 -4.11 -5.42
C ILE A 120 -1.52 -4.07 -5.90
N ARG A 121 -2.42 -3.51 -5.10
CA ARG A 121 -3.85 -3.39 -5.42
C ARG A 121 -4.36 -2.00 -5.09
N PHE A 122 -5.32 -1.52 -5.88
CA PHE A 122 -5.97 -0.23 -5.68
C PHE A 122 -7.45 -0.40 -5.39
N TYR A 123 -7.97 0.45 -4.51
CA TYR A 123 -9.37 0.50 -4.15
C TYR A 123 -9.85 1.93 -4.02
N THR A 124 -11.15 2.12 -4.20
CA THR A 124 -11.86 3.31 -3.69
C THR A 124 -11.84 3.32 -2.15
N THR A 125 -12.24 4.44 -1.54
CA THR A 125 -12.37 4.53 -0.07
C THR A 125 -13.50 3.67 0.51
N ASP A 126 -14.45 3.21 -0.30
CA ASP A 126 -15.45 2.18 0.04
C ASP A 126 -15.00 0.75 -0.32
N TRP A 127 -13.70 0.54 -0.54
CA TRP A 127 -13.07 -0.76 -0.77
C TRP A 127 -13.51 -1.50 -2.04
N LYS A 128 -14.00 -0.78 -3.06
CA LYS A 128 -14.25 -1.36 -4.38
C LYS A 128 -12.94 -1.44 -5.17
N PRO A 129 -12.64 -2.58 -5.80
CA PRO A 129 -11.39 -2.75 -6.55
C PRO A 129 -11.34 -1.80 -7.74
N LEU A 130 -10.15 -1.28 -8.00
CA LEU A 130 -9.84 -0.44 -9.16
C LEU A 130 -8.78 -1.15 -10.03
N THR A 131 -8.77 -0.83 -11.33
CA THR A 131 -7.83 -1.42 -12.28
C THR A 131 -6.42 -0.86 -12.06
N GLU A 132 -5.46 -1.71 -11.71
CA GLU A 132 -4.12 -1.25 -11.29
C GLU A 132 -3.35 -0.54 -12.40
N SER A 133 -3.54 -0.93 -13.66
CA SER A 133 -2.88 -0.31 -14.81
C SER A 133 -3.26 1.17 -15.02
N GLN A 134 -4.33 1.65 -14.37
CA GLN A 134 -4.66 3.08 -14.33
C GLN A 134 -3.73 3.88 -13.43
N PHE A 135 -3.10 3.23 -12.44
CA PHE A 135 -2.35 3.90 -11.38
C PHE A 135 -0.87 3.55 -11.36
N ILE A 136 -0.47 2.40 -11.91
CA ILE A 136 0.95 2.01 -11.93
C ILE A 136 1.25 1.08 -13.11
N THR A 137 2.38 1.34 -13.77
CA THR A 137 3.01 0.36 -14.67
C THR A 137 4.13 -0.33 -13.92
N LEU A 138 3.92 -1.61 -13.58
CA LEU A 138 4.90 -2.42 -12.86
C LEU A 138 6.15 -2.64 -13.72
N PRO A 139 7.35 -2.71 -13.10
CA PRO A 139 8.58 -2.91 -13.83
C PRO A 139 8.70 -4.32 -14.38
N ALA A 140 9.33 -4.44 -15.55
CA ALA A 140 9.77 -5.69 -16.12
C ALA A 140 11.20 -6.01 -15.68
N MET A 141 11.66 -7.25 -15.85
CA MET A 141 13.03 -7.67 -15.50
C MET A 141 14.10 -6.73 -16.10
N GLY A 142 13.93 -6.29 -17.35
CA GLY A 142 14.86 -5.39 -18.01
C GLY A 142 14.99 -4.01 -17.35
N ASP A 143 13.97 -3.54 -16.62
CA ASP A 143 14.03 -2.26 -15.90
C ASP A 143 15.04 -2.30 -14.75
N PHE A 144 15.29 -3.50 -14.20
CA PHE A 144 16.22 -3.73 -13.09
C PHE A 144 17.64 -4.06 -13.54
N LEU A 145 17.91 -4.11 -14.85
CA LEU A 145 19.19 -4.55 -15.38
C LEU A 145 19.86 -3.47 -16.24
N ASN A 146 21.16 -3.27 -16.05
CA ASN A 146 22.03 -2.50 -16.92
C ASN A 146 22.54 -3.41 -18.03
N THR A 147 22.17 -3.11 -19.28
CA THR A 147 22.78 -3.75 -20.44
C THR A 147 24.24 -3.31 -20.57
N PRO A 148 25.21 -4.24 -20.62
CA PRO A 148 26.62 -3.89 -20.78
C PRO A 148 26.95 -3.52 -22.23
N ASP A 149 28.21 -3.15 -22.48
CA ASP A 149 28.76 -3.06 -23.82
C ASP A 149 28.92 -4.44 -24.50
N SER A 150 29.43 -4.46 -25.74
CA SER A 150 29.61 -5.69 -26.52
C SER A 150 30.54 -6.72 -25.87
N THR A 151 31.44 -6.31 -24.98
CA THR A 151 32.37 -7.23 -24.31
C THR A 151 31.71 -8.02 -23.19
N GLY A 152 30.67 -7.45 -22.55
CA GLY A 152 29.92 -8.07 -21.47
C GLY A 152 28.64 -8.80 -21.90
N ILE A 153 28.24 -8.72 -23.18
CA ILE A 153 26.91 -9.15 -23.63
C ILE A 153 26.64 -10.65 -23.43
N TYR A 154 27.64 -11.51 -23.63
CA TYR A 154 27.49 -12.96 -23.43
C TYR A 154 27.25 -13.31 -21.95
N ALA A 155 28.03 -12.71 -21.04
CA ALA A 155 27.87 -12.91 -19.60
C ALA A 155 26.52 -12.37 -19.11
N PHE A 156 26.08 -11.24 -19.67
CA PHE A 156 24.76 -10.68 -19.39
C PHE A 156 23.63 -11.62 -19.83
N ASP A 157 23.70 -12.17 -21.05
CA ASP A 157 22.66 -13.07 -21.55
C ASP A 157 22.57 -14.37 -20.74
N GLU A 158 23.71 -14.94 -20.32
CA GLU A 158 23.75 -16.11 -19.42
C GLU A 158 23.11 -15.78 -18.06
N ALA A 159 23.54 -14.69 -17.42
CA ALA A 159 23.02 -14.27 -16.13
C ALA A 159 21.52 -13.94 -16.17
N ARG A 160 21.08 -13.22 -17.22
CA ARG A 160 19.68 -12.86 -17.42
C ARG A 160 18.79 -14.08 -17.66
N ARG A 161 19.24 -15.07 -18.44
CA ARG A 161 18.48 -16.33 -18.64
C ARG A 161 18.29 -17.11 -17.35
N SER A 162 19.25 -16.99 -16.43
CA SER A 162 19.16 -17.62 -15.12
C SER A 162 18.15 -16.93 -14.19
N ALA A 163 17.76 -15.69 -14.50
CA ALA A 163 16.73 -14.89 -13.83
C ALA A 163 15.35 -15.10 -14.46
N ASP A 164 14.84 -16.32 -14.36
CA ASP A 164 13.61 -16.79 -15.01
C ASP A 164 12.32 -16.35 -14.31
N MET A 165 12.36 -16.04 -13.01
CA MET A 165 11.22 -15.54 -12.24
C MET A 165 11.41 -14.08 -11.87
N LEU A 166 10.49 -13.21 -12.28
CA LEU A 166 10.47 -11.83 -11.81
C LEU A 166 9.79 -11.76 -10.43
N LEU A 167 10.60 -11.80 -9.38
CA LEU A 167 10.18 -11.53 -8.01
C LEU A 167 10.62 -10.13 -7.60
N MET A 168 9.70 -9.38 -7.01
CA MET A 168 9.97 -8.02 -6.55
C MET A 168 9.27 -7.70 -5.24
N LYS A 169 9.97 -6.95 -4.38
CA LYS A 169 9.42 -6.43 -3.13
C LYS A 169 9.09 -4.96 -3.28
N ALA A 170 7.86 -4.61 -2.96
CA ALA A 170 7.38 -3.25 -2.90
C ALA A 170 7.25 -2.79 -1.44
N ASP A 171 7.71 -1.58 -1.13
CA ASP A 171 7.60 -0.96 0.20
C ASP A 171 7.23 0.52 0.05
N PHE A 172 6.22 0.96 0.79
CA PHE A 172 5.92 2.38 0.87
C PHE A 172 6.90 3.08 1.79
N ASN A 173 7.23 4.31 1.42
CA ASN A 173 7.78 5.23 2.38
C ASN A 173 6.67 5.69 3.33
N LYS A 174 6.92 5.61 4.65
CA LYS A 174 5.95 6.04 5.67
C LYS A 174 5.60 7.52 5.61
N LYS A 175 6.56 8.39 5.26
CA LYS A 175 6.46 9.84 5.42
C LYS A 175 6.05 10.60 4.15
N ASN A 176 6.31 10.03 2.98
CA ASN A 176 6.00 10.64 1.70
C ASN A 176 5.24 9.65 0.81
N THR A 177 4.94 10.04 -0.43
CA THR A 177 4.18 9.22 -1.37
C THR A 177 5.04 8.31 -2.24
N GLU A 178 6.28 8.01 -1.84
CA GLU A 178 7.16 7.11 -2.59
C GLU A 178 6.80 5.64 -2.35
N LEU A 179 6.90 4.86 -3.43
CA LEU A 179 6.83 3.41 -3.42
C LEU A 179 8.13 2.88 -4.02
N THR A 180 8.93 2.17 -3.22
CA THR A 180 10.17 1.56 -3.69
C THR A 180 9.91 0.12 -4.12
N VAL A 181 10.32 -0.24 -5.32
CA VAL A 181 10.28 -1.60 -5.84
C VAL A 181 11.70 -2.12 -6.02
N THR A 182 12.03 -3.20 -5.32
CA THR A 182 13.34 -3.85 -5.33
C THR A 182 13.24 -5.21 -5.98
N LEU A 183 14.16 -5.53 -6.89
CA LEU A 183 14.29 -6.87 -7.44
C LEU A 183 14.80 -7.82 -6.34
N THR A 184 14.03 -8.87 -6.06
CA THR A 184 14.33 -9.91 -5.06
C THR A 184 14.55 -11.28 -5.71
N THR A 185 14.50 -11.32 -7.04
CA THR A 185 14.88 -12.47 -7.86
C THR A 185 16.23 -13.09 -7.47
N PRO A 186 17.30 -12.33 -7.15
CA PRO A 186 18.55 -12.93 -6.68
C PRO A 186 18.42 -13.75 -5.38
N ASP A 187 17.40 -13.51 -4.55
CA ASP A 187 17.28 -14.11 -3.22
C ASP A 187 16.85 -15.59 -3.25
N TYR A 188 16.25 -16.06 -4.35
CA TYR A 188 15.93 -17.50 -4.51
C TYR A 188 17.01 -18.26 -5.28
N MET A 189 17.93 -17.55 -5.92
CA MET A 189 18.96 -18.15 -6.74
C MET A 189 20.03 -18.85 -5.91
N SER A 190 20.77 -19.76 -6.55
CA SER A 190 22.05 -20.21 -5.99
C SER A 190 22.99 -19.01 -5.83
N LYS A 191 23.88 -19.08 -4.83
CA LYS A 191 24.88 -18.03 -4.59
C LYS A 191 25.74 -17.74 -5.82
N GLU A 192 26.12 -18.78 -6.57
CA GLU A 192 26.92 -18.63 -7.79
C GLU A 192 26.16 -17.85 -8.86
N THR A 193 24.91 -18.22 -9.11
CA THR A 193 24.04 -17.55 -10.10
C THR A 193 23.77 -16.10 -9.73
N ALA A 194 23.47 -15.84 -8.45
CA ALA A 194 23.21 -14.49 -7.95
C ALA A 194 24.43 -13.57 -8.13
N GLU A 195 25.65 -14.07 -7.84
CA GLU A 195 26.88 -13.29 -8.03
C GLU A 195 27.19 -13.01 -9.51
N LYS A 196 26.79 -13.89 -10.45
CA LYS A 196 26.88 -13.62 -11.89
C LYS A 196 25.93 -12.50 -12.35
N LEU A 197 24.75 -12.39 -11.74
CA LEU A 197 23.74 -11.38 -12.09
C LEU A 197 24.05 -9.99 -11.48
N LYS A 198 24.65 -9.98 -10.29
CA LYS A 198 24.91 -8.79 -9.47
C LYS A 198 25.57 -7.61 -10.21
N PRO A 199 26.57 -7.78 -11.09
CA PRO A 199 27.18 -6.66 -11.81
C PRO A 199 26.20 -5.90 -12.72
N PHE A 200 25.12 -6.55 -13.14
CA PHE A 200 24.11 -5.98 -14.03
C PHE A 200 22.94 -5.36 -13.27
N LEU A 201 22.83 -5.56 -11.95
CA LEU A 201 21.70 -5.04 -11.18
C LEU A 201 21.72 -3.51 -11.10
N ARG A 202 20.55 -2.90 -11.33
CA ARG A 202 20.28 -1.49 -11.05
C ARG A 202 19.87 -1.30 -9.60
N ARG A 203 19.88 -0.03 -9.17
CA ARG A 203 19.26 0.36 -7.90
C ARG A 203 17.75 0.08 -7.93
N PRO A 204 17.10 -0.08 -6.76
CA PRO A 204 15.65 -0.16 -6.67
C PRO A 204 14.97 0.97 -7.43
N ILE A 205 13.83 0.66 -8.04
CA ILE A 205 13.02 1.64 -8.77
C ILE A 205 12.16 2.36 -7.73
N VAL A 206 12.20 3.69 -7.72
CA VAL A 206 11.39 4.50 -6.82
C VAL A 206 10.29 5.15 -7.64
N TYR A 207 9.04 4.85 -7.29
CA TYR A 207 7.89 5.54 -7.86
C TYR A 207 7.48 6.70 -6.95
N ARG A 208 6.98 7.78 -7.54
CA ARG A 208 6.35 8.92 -6.87
C ARG A 208 4.90 9.02 -7.29
N TRP A 209 4.02 9.34 -6.36
CA TRP A 209 2.62 9.60 -6.69
C TRP A 209 2.46 11.02 -7.22
N GLU A 210 2.12 11.15 -8.50
CA GLU A 210 1.97 12.42 -9.21
C GLU A 210 0.76 12.35 -10.16
N ASN A 211 -0.07 13.39 -10.16
CA ASN A 211 -1.23 13.52 -11.06
C ASN A 211 -2.16 12.28 -11.06
N GLY A 212 -2.31 11.63 -9.91
CA GLY A 212 -3.19 10.47 -9.73
C GLY A 212 -2.62 9.12 -10.16
N ALA A 213 -1.31 9.02 -10.41
CA ALA A 213 -0.64 7.74 -10.70
C ALA A 213 0.81 7.71 -10.15
N PHE A 214 1.38 6.52 -10.05
CA PHE A 214 2.77 6.30 -9.74
C PHE A 214 3.64 6.45 -11.00
N THR A 215 4.54 7.43 -10.97
CA THR A 215 5.54 7.74 -12.01
C THR A 215 6.95 7.41 -11.50
N ARG A 216 7.88 7.04 -12.39
CA ARG A 216 9.28 6.72 -12.03
C ARG A 216 10.16 7.96 -12.03
#